data_AF-A0A8K0RWP6-F1
#
_entry.id   AF-A0A8K0RWP6-F1
#
_cell.length_a   1.000
_cell.length_b   1.000
_cell.length_c   1.000
_cell.angle_alpha   90.00
_cell.angle_beta   90.00
_cell.angle_gamma   90.00
#
_symmetry.space_group_name_H-M   'P 1'
#
loop_
_entity.id
_entity.type
_entity.pdbx_description
1 polymer ?
#
loop_
_entity_poly.entity_id
_entity_poly.type
_entity_poly.pdbx_seq_one_letter_code
_entity_poly.pdbx_strand_id
1 'polypeptide(L)'
;MSLLALPTWAPANCEIIDIGGSKLSNTFDTQLPRAFQGEEYFPKEVAYTTGMDKWCNIADSSYQTFDEMKIIEATAGSIVSSIPTNIGTIVDLGAANSRKFEPYVKAFLAQNKTCIYVALDICRDSLKEHVDKAATRFPGVLCVGLWGNFQQGDRFFHNIPGPRVFLSPGSIFYNAPDNMCVDRCVEFKNHLASSPYDCLIVGQDGPSATESTDSHKAYGTKEYHAFFTTYLAGIQRHAGIVADATKAWTYESKMNASMHYFKVTATQKMVCTRYDNFIVQAGTEYTMFPSWKRGETEIHKVTKKIGLNIKTLGKSPNSGMRQYIIQPKH
;
A
#
# COMPACT_ATOMS: atom_id res chain seq x y z
N MET A 1 39.11 -3.99 -8.94
CA MET A 1 37.66 -4.10 -8.69
C MET A 1 36.98 -2.99 -9.47
N SER A 2 36.25 -3.35 -10.52
CA SER A 2 35.57 -2.40 -11.40
C SER A 2 34.45 -1.70 -10.64
N LEU A 3 34.51 -0.37 -10.54
CA LEU A 3 33.33 0.45 -10.22
C LEU A 3 32.33 0.23 -11.36
N LEU A 4 31.36 -0.65 -11.14
CA LEU A 4 30.17 -0.72 -11.99
C LEU A 4 29.47 0.63 -11.82
N ALA A 5 29.54 1.46 -12.87
CA ALA A 5 28.78 2.70 -12.95
C ALA A 5 27.30 2.36 -12.69
N LEU A 6 26.70 3.04 -11.72
CA LEU A 6 25.26 2.97 -11.50
C LEU A 6 24.58 3.36 -12.83
N PRO A 7 23.61 2.57 -13.33
CA PRO A 7 22.91 2.94 -14.56
C PRO A 7 22.27 4.32 -14.38
N THR A 8 22.54 5.21 -15.32
CA THR A 8 21.88 6.51 -15.40
C THR A 8 20.36 6.29 -15.50
N TRP A 9 19.57 6.96 -14.65
CA TRP A 9 18.11 6.92 -14.72
C TRP A 9 17.61 7.42 -16.07
N ALA A 10 17.29 6.47 -16.97
CA ALA A 10 16.78 6.74 -18.31
C ALA A 10 15.80 5.62 -18.75
N PRO A 11 14.73 5.37 -17.98
CA PRO A 11 13.77 4.34 -18.35
C PRO A 11 12.95 4.73 -19.59
N ALA A 12 12.53 3.73 -20.35
CA ALA A 12 11.59 3.91 -21.44
C ALA A 12 10.16 4.13 -20.91
N ASN A 13 9.32 4.79 -21.71
CA ASN A 13 7.91 4.91 -21.36
C ASN A 13 7.23 3.54 -21.35
N CYS A 14 6.37 3.32 -20.35
CA CYS A 14 5.74 2.05 -20.03
C CYS A 14 6.70 0.91 -19.64
N GLU A 15 7.96 1.21 -19.31
CA GLU A 15 8.90 0.20 -18.84
C GLU A 15 8.52 -0.31 -17.44
N ILE A 16 8.62 -1.62 -17.25
CA ILE A 16 8.52 -2.26 -15.93
C ILE A 16 9.92 -2.67 -15.50
N ILE A 17 10.48 -1.92 -14.55
CA ILE A 17 11.78 -2.18 -13.95
C ILE A 17 11.59 -3.20 -12.84
N ASP A 18 12.24 -4.34 -12.97
CA ASP A 18 12.28 -5.36 -11.93
C ASP A 18 13.29 -4.98 -10.85
N ILE A 19 12.79 -4.29 -9.82
CA ILE A 19 13.60 -3.90 -8.65
C ILE A 19 13.65 -5.03 -7.61
N GLY A 20 12.89 -6.10 -7.82
CA GLY A 20 12.86 -7.29 -6.98
C GLY A 20 13.86 -8.37 -7.38
N GLY A 21 14.43 -8.30 -8.58
CA GLY A 21 15.36 -9.31 -9.11
C GLY A 21 14.65 -10.59 -9.55
N SER A 22 13.42 -10.48 -10.07
CA SER A 22 12.53 -11.57 -10.54
C SER A 22 12.17 -12.60 -9.47
N LYS A 23 12.67 -12.41 -8.26
CA LYS A 23 12.30 -13.09 -7.04
C LYS A 23 11.73 -12.01 -6.14
N LEU A 24 10.41 -11.85 -6.20
CA LEU A 24 9.75 -11.12 -5.12
C LEU A 24 10.20 -11.81 -3.82
N SER A 25 10.99 -11.11 -3.01
CA SER A 25 11.38 -11.58 -1.69
C SER A 25 10.12 -11.52 -0.84
N ASN A 26 9.29 -12.52 -1.04
CA ASN A 26 8.01 -12.65 -0.39
C ASN A 26 8.32 -13.13 1.02
N THR A 27 8.37 -12.16 1.93
CA THR A 27 8.49 -12.39 3.38
C THR A 27 7.48 -13.42 3.90
N PHE A 28 6.40 -13.64 3.15
CA PHE A 28 5.41 -14.66 3.45
C PHE A 28 5.94 -16.11 3.43
N ASP A 29 6.97 -16.46 2.65
CA ASP A 29 7.48 -17.84 2.67
C ASP A 29 8.09 -18.21 4.03
N THR A 30 8.62 -17.21 4.74
CA THR A 30 9.12 -17.36 6.13
C THR A 30 8.05 -17.07 7.18
N GLN A 31 7.13 -16.13 6.92
CA GLN A 31 6.06 -15.77 7.86
C GLN A 31 4.95 -16.80 7.92
N LEU A 32 4.58 -17.44 6.80
CA LEU A 32 3.44 -18.33 6.75
C LEU A 32 3.59 -19.60 7.62
N PRO A 33 4.74 -20.30 7.65
CA PRO A 33 4.96 -21.39 8.61
C PRO A 33 4.76 -20.94 10.07
N ARG A 34 5.31 -19.77 10.43
CA ARG A 34 5.20 -19.18 11.78
C ARG A 34 3.76 -18.79 12.11
N ALA A 35 3.01 -18.30 11.12
CA ALA A 35 1.60 -18.01 11.28
C ALA A 35 0.78 -19.28 11.56
N PHE A 36 1.08 -20.40 10.89
CA PHE A 36 0.45 -21.69 11.20
C PHE A 36 0.77 -22.21 12.61
N GLN A 37 1.95 -21.87 13.13
CA GLN A 37 2.38 -22.16 14.52
C GLN A 37 1.78 -21.18 15.55
N GLY A 38 1.04 -20.15 15.10
CA GLY A 38 0.44 -19.13 15.97
C GLY A 38 1.39 -18.03 16.43
N GLU A 39 2.59 -17.94 15.83
CA GLU A 39 3.59 -16.92 16.17
C GLU A 39 3.38 -15.60 15.42
N GLU A 40 2.72 -15.65 14.27
CA GLU A 40 2.49 -14.50 13.39
C GLU A 40 1.06 -14.51 12.82
N TYR A 41 0.70 -13.43 12.12
CA TYR A 41 -0.56 -13.36 11.36
C TYR A 41 -0.38 -13.94 9.97
N PHE A 42 -1.48 -14.39 9.35
CA PHE A 42 -1.42 -14.73 7.94
C PHE A 42 -0.96 -13.51 7.11
N PRO A 43 -0.01 -13.73 6.18
CA PRO A 43 0.66 -12.67 5.43
C PRO A 43 -0.28 -11.95 4.47
N LYS A 44 -0.46 -10.66 4.69
CA LYS A 44 -1.41 -9.81 3.95
C LYS A 44 -1.08 -9.74 2.46
N GLU A 45 0.19 -9.85 2.11
CA GLU A 45 0.74 -9.86 0.76
C GLU A 45 0.17 -10.99 -0.10
N VAL A 46 -0.18 -12.13 0.50
CA VAL A 46 -0.80 -13.24 -0.24
C VAL A 46 -2.18 -12.82 -0.76
N ALA A 47 -2.94 -12.01 -0.01
CA ALA A 47 -4.24 -11.51 -0.45
C ALA A 47 -4.11 -10.70 -1.76
N TYR A 48 -3.07 -9.87 -1.86
CA TYR A 48 -2.84 -9.03 -3.04
C TYR A 48 -2.24 -9.81 -4.22
N THR A 49 -1.31 -10.73 -3.96
CA THR A 49 -0.69 -11.52 -5.04
C THR A 49 -1.63 -12.55 -5.65
N THR A 50 -2.65 -13.02 -4.91
CA THR A 50 -3.64 -13.98 -5.44
C THR A 50 -4.98 -13.35 -5.81
N GLY A 51 -5.33 -12.21 -5.24
CA GLY A 51 -6.65 -11.58 -5.38
C GLY A 51 -6.61 -10.12 -5.81
N MET A 52 -5.58 -9.68 -6.53
CA MET A 52 -5.44 -8.27 -6.96
C MET A 52 -6.67 -7.77 -7.73
N ASP A 53 -7.24 -8.57 -8.63
CA ASP A 53 -8.44 -8.21 -9.38
C ASP A 53 -9.64 -7.92 -8.46
N LYS A 54 -9.79 -8.69 -7.38
CA LYS A 54 -10.83 -8.46 -6.37
C LYS A 54 -10.53 -7.23 -5.54
N TRP A 55 -9.25 -7.01 -5.19
CA TRP A 55 -8.84 -5.80 -4.50
C TRP A 55 -9.14 -4.54 -5.31
N CYS A 56 -8.83 -4.55 -6.62
CA CYS A 56 -9.15 -3.44 -7.53
C CYS A 56 -10.65 -3.10 -7.52
N ASN A 57 -11.53 -4.11 -7.57
CA ASN A 57 -12.97 -3.89 -7.50
C ASN A 57 -13.41 -3.28 -6.15
N ILE A 58 -12.80 -3.71 -5.04
CA ILE A 58 -13.04 -3.14 -3.71
C ILE A 58 -12.56 -1.69 -3.66
N ALA A 59 -11.34 -1.43 -4.14
CA ALA A 59 -10.72 -0.12 -4.10
C ALA A 59 -11.52 0.91 -4.91
N ASP A 60 -12.04 0.51 -6.08
CA ASP A 60 -12.83 1.37 -6.96
C ASP A 60 -14.20 1.77 -6.38
N SER A 61 -14.74 0.99 -5.44
CA SER A 61 -16.06 1.20 -4.84
C SER A 61 -16.03 1.59 -3.36
N SER A 62 -14.85 1.67 -2.76
CA SER A 62 -14.67 2.00 -1.34
C SER A 62 -14.94 3.48 -1.06
N TYR A 63 -15.67 3.77 0.03
CA TYR A 63 -15.84 5.13 0.54
C TYR A 63 -14.50 5.84 0.76
N GLN A 64 -13.48 5.10 1.22
CA GLN A 64 -12.14 5.65 1.46
C GLN A 64 -11.54 6.22 0.17
N THR A 65 -11.76 5.54 -0.95
CA THR A 65 -11.29 6.02 -2.26
C THR A 65 -12.01 7.29 -2.67
N PHE A 66 -13.34 7.34 -2.59
CA PHE A 66 -14.11 8.52 -2.95
C PHE A 66 -13.80 9.73 -2.07
N ASP A 67 -13.71 9.51 -0.77
CA ASP A 67 -13.47 10.57 0.21
C ASP A 67 -12.05 11.11 0.14
N GLU A 68 -11.05 10.24 -0.01
CA GLU A 68 -9.68 10.66 -0.21
C GLU A 68 -9.52 11.42 -1.54
N MET A 69 -10.20 10.98 -2.60
CA MET A 69 -10.10 11.61 -3.91
C MET A 69 -10.55 13.08 -3.88
N LYS A 70 -11.63 13.39 -3.16
CA LYS A 70 -12.09 14.78 -2.96
C LYS A 70 -11.03 15.66 -2.29
N ILE A 71 -10.33 15.11 -1.29
CA ILE A 71 -9.25 15.85 -0.60
C ILE A 71 -8.07 16.07 -1.55
N ILE A 72 -7.69 15.05 -2.32
CA ILE A 72 -6.63 15.14 -3.32
C ILE A 72 -6.96 16.21 -4.37
N GLU A 73 -8.17 16.18 -4.95
CA GLU A 73 -8.59 17.14 -5.97
C GLU A 73 -8.54 18.59 -5.46
N ALA A 74 -8.88 18.80 -4.19
CA ALA A 74 -8.83 20.13 -3.57
C ALA A 74 -7.41 20.62 -3.26
N THR A 75 -6.41 19.72 -3.17
CA THR A 75 -5.09 20.06 -2.60
C THR A 75 -3.93 19.86 -3.57
N ALA A 76 -4.06 18.99 -4.57
CA ALA A 76 -2.99 18.61 -5.51
C ALA A 76 -2.35 19.82 -6.22
N GLY A 77 -3.17 20.78 -6.65
CA GLY A 77 -2.70 22.02 -7.28
C GLY A 77 -1.71 22.78 -6.40
N SER A 78 -2.07 23.00 -5.14
CA SER A 78 -1.23 23.73 -4.17
C SER A 78 0.08 23.00 -3.85
N ILE A 79 0.04 21.67 -3.78
CA ILE A 79 1.22 20.83 -3.54
C ILE A 79 2.19 20.97 -4.71
N VAL A 80 1.70 20.82 -5.94
CA VAL A 80 2.54 20.98 -7.13
C VAL A 80 3.08 22.40 -7.27
N SER A 81 2.31 23.42 -6.88
CA SER A 81 2.78 24.83 -6.90
C SER A 81 3.96 25.08 -5.96
N SER A 82 4.06 24.33 -4.86
CA SER A 82 5.17 24.46 -3.90
C SER A 82 6.52 23.93 -4.41
N ILE A 83 6.51 23.15 -5.49
CA ILE A 83 7.73 22.59 -6.11
C ILE A 83 8.28 23.65 -7.09
N PRO A 84 9.45 24.24 -6.85
CA PRO A 84 9.92 25.38 -7.66
C PRO A 84 10.48 24.98 -9.02
N THR A 85 10.80 23.70 -9.23
CA THR A 85 11.34 23.20 -10.48
C THR A 85 10.24 23.02 -11.53
N ASN A 86 10.64 23.08 -12.81
CA ASN A 86 9.77 22.76 -13.94
C ASN A 86 9.64 21.26 -14.20
N ILE A 87 10.29 20.41 -13.41
CA ILE A 87 10.20 18.95 -13.48
C ILE A 87 9.97 18.38 -12.07
N GLY A 88 9.09 17.40 -11.96
CA GLY A 88 8.88 16.65 -10.72
C GLY A 88 8.50 15.20 -11.00
N THR A 89 8.78 14.34 -10.02
CA THR A 89 8.51 12.91 -10.10
C THR A 89 7.47 12.52 -9.06
N ILE A 90 6.39 11.87 -9.48
CA ILE A 90 5.43 11.23 -8.58
C ILE A 90 5.89 9.78 -8.38
N VAL A 91 5.99 9.35 -7.13
CA VAL A 91 6.30 7.95 -6.78
C VAL A 91 5.12 7.37 -6.00
N ASP A 92 4.33 6.53 -6.64
CA ASP A 92 3.07 5.99 -6.12
C ASP A 92 3.27 4.60 -5.50
N LEU A 93 3.10 4.51 -4.18
CA LEU A 93 3.47 3.36 -3.37
C LEU A 93 2.26 2.44 -3.17
N GLY A 94 2.30 1.26 -3.80
CA GLY A 94 1.17 0.32 -3.80
C GLY A 94 0.09 0.78 -4.77
N ALA A 95 0.50 1.01 -6.01
CA ALA A 95 -0.32 1.69 -7.00
C ALA A 95 -1.57 0.89 -7.42
N ALA A 96 -1.51 -0.45 -7.42
CA ALA A 96 -2.57 -1.34 -7.92
C ALA A 96 -3.17 -0.81 -9.24
N ASN A 97 -4.47 -0.45 -9.25
CA ASN A 97 -5.17 0.23 -10.33
C ASN A 97 -5.61 1.67 -9.95
N SER A 98 -4.98 2.25 -8.93
CA SER A 98 -5.41 3.49 -8.28
C SER A 98 -5.38 4.69 -9.22
N ARG A 99 -6.48 5.45 -9.27
CA ARG A 99 -6.56 6.71 -10.02
C ARG A 99 -6.17 7.94 -9.19
N LYS A 100 -5.72 7.74 -7.95
CA LYS A 100 -5.46 8.83 -6.99
C LYS A 100 -4.26 9.70 -7.35
N PHE A 101 -3.34 9.19 -8.19
CA PHE A 101 -2.24 9.99 -8.72
C PHE A 101 -2.69 11.01 -9.78
N GLU A 102 -3.84 10.79 -10.44
CA GLU A 102 -4.26 11.57 -11.60
C GLU A 102 -4.35 13.10 -11.35
N PRO A 103 -4.90 13.59 -10.22
CA PRO A 103 -4.98 15.03 -10.00
C PRO A 103 -3.61 15.68 -9.81
N TYR A 104 -2.62 14.96 -9.29
CA TYR A 104 -1.24 15.45 -9.22
C TYR A 104 -0.64 15.60 -10.61
N VAL A 105 -0.80 14.60 -11.48
CA VAL A 105 -0.35 14.68 -12.89
C VAL A 105 -1.02 15.86 -13.59
N LYS A 106 -2.35 15.99 -13.48
CA LYS A 106 -3.10 17.12 -14.06
C LYS A 106 -2.58 18.45 -13.53
N ALA A 107 -2.26 18.55 -12.24
CA ALA A 107 -1.70 19.75 -11.63
C ALA A 107 -0.30 20.10 -12.17
N PHE A 108 0.58 19.12 -12.39
CA PHE A 108 1.88 19.36 -13.06
C PHE A 108 1.68 19.92 -14.46
N LEU A 109 0.85 19.26 -15.28
CA LEU A 109 0.59 19.67 -16.66
C LEU A 109 -0.07 21.06 -16.74
N ALA A 110 -1.06 21.35 -15.90
CA ALA A 110 -1.74 22.65 -15.85
C ALA A 110 -0.80 23.80 -15.44
N GLN A 111 0.30 23.50 -14.75
CA GLN A 111 1.33 24.47 -14.37
C GLN A 111 2.53 24.48 -15.33
N ASN A 112 2.40 23.87 -16.52
CA ASN A 112 3.46 23.73 -17.53
C ASN A 112 4.74 23.06 -16.99
N LYS A 113 4.58 22.12 -16.05
CA LYS A 113 5.68 21.34 -15.48
C LYS A 113 5.71 19.95 -16.11
N THR A 114 6.92 19.46 -16.37
CA THR A 114 7.18 18.08 -16.76
C THR A 114 6.89 17.15 -15.59
N CYS A 115 6.16 16.06 -15.84
CA CYS A 115 5.83 15.06 -14.84
C CYS A 115 6.41 13.71 -15.25
N ILE A 116 7.08 13.04 -14.32
CA ILE A 116 7.40 11.62 -14.39
C ILE A 116 6.51 10.90 -13.38
N TYR A 117 5.81 9.86 -13.81
CA TYR A 117 4.99 9.02 -12.95
C TYR A 117 5.66 7.66 -12.78
N VAL A 118 5.97 7.30 -11.53
CA VAL A 118 6.60 6.03 -11.16
C VAL A 118 5.65 5.28 -10.23
N ALA A 119 5.10 4.16 -10.68
CA ALA A 119 4.22 3.30 -9.90
C ALA A 119 5.00 2.13 -9.29
N LEU A 120 4.88 1.88 -7.99
CA LEU A 120 5.46 0.71 -7.31
C LEU A 120 4.36 -0.27 -6.92
N ASP A 121 4.48 -1.53 -7.32
CA ASP A 121 3.57 -2.58 -6.88
C ASP A 121 4.20 -3.99 -6.91
N ILE A 122 3.64 -4.89 -6.11
CA ILE A 122 4.06 -6.29 -6.01
C ILE A 122 3.47 -7.16 -7.13
N CYS A 123 2.30 -6.80 -7.65
CA CYS A 123 1.63 -7.55 -8.72
C CYS A 123 2.04 -7.04 -10.10
N ARG A 124 2.95 -7.76 -10.78
CA ARG A 124 3.52 -7.34 -12.07
C ARG A 124 2.47 -7.07 -13.15
N ASP A 125 1.49 -7.96 -13.29
CA ASP A 125 0.51 -7.87 -14.37
C ASP A 125 -0.43 -6.69 -14.16
N SER A 126 -0.92 -6.50 -12.92
CA SER A 126 -1.70 -5.31 -12.54
C SER A 126 -0.88 -4.03 -12.72
N LEU A 127 0.39 -4.04 -12.33
CA LEU A 127 1.29 -2.89 -12.50
C LEU A 127 1.47 -2.53 -13.98
N LYS A 128 1.69 -3.52 -14.84
CA LYS A 128 1.84 -3.31 -16.29
C LYS A 128 0.58 -2.69 -16.87
N GLU A 129 -0.58 -3.26 -16.58
CA GLU A 129 -1.86 -2.75 -17.05
C GLU A 129 -2.10 -1.31 -16.55
N HIS A 130 -1.76 -1.03 -15.29
CA HIS A 130 -1.89 0.30 -14.70
C HIS A 130 -1.01 1.34 -15.37
N VAL A 131 0.27 1.03 -15.58
CA VAL A 131 1.22 1.95 -16.24
C VAL A 131 0.82 2.21 -17.69
N ASP A 132 0.36 1.20 -18.43
CA ASP A 132 -0.13 1.38 -19.80
C ASP A 132 -1.35 2.31 -19.86
N LYS A 133 -2.30 2.13 -18.93
CA LYS A 133 -3.47 3.00 -18.80
C LYS A 133 -3.07 4.43 -18.44
N ALA A 134 -2.12 4.61 -17.52
CA ALA A 134 -1.61 5.92 -17.13
C ALA A 134 -0.96 6.64 -18.32
N ALA A 135 -0.10 5.97 -19.07
CA ALA A 135 0.55 6.53 -20.27
C ALA A 135 -0.45 6.89 -21.37
N THR A 136 -1.46 6.04 -21.58
CA THR A 136 -2.54 6.32 -22.53
C THR A 136 -3.37 7.53 -22.11
N ARG A 137 -3.62 7.67 -20.80
CA ARG A 137 -4.42 8.78 -20.24
C ARG A 137 -3.70 10.12 -20.28
N PHE A 138 -2.38 10.11 -20.11
CA PHE A 138 -1.55 11.32 -20.03
C PHE A 138 -0.44 11.27 -21.08
N PRO A 139 -0.77 11.51 -22.37
CA PRO A 139 0.25 11.59 -23.40
C PRO A 139 1.25 12.70 -23.06
N GLY A 140 2.55 12.38 -23.08
CA GLY A 140 3.62 13.29 -22.71
C GLY A 140 4.12 13.17 -21.27
N VAL A 141 3.49 12.32 -20.44
CA VAL A 141 4.03 11.92 -19.14
C VAL A 141 4.85 10.65 -19.30
N LEU A 142 6.07 10.63 -18.76
CA LEU A 142 6.87 9.41 -18.68
C LEU A 142 6.29 8.53 -17.56
N CYS A 143 5.70 7.39 -17.91
CA CYS A 143 5.13 6.44 -16.96
C CYS A 143 6.02 5.20 -16.85
N VAL A 144 6.41 4.85 -15.62
CA VAL A 144 7.33 3.74 -15.33
C VAL A 144 6.75 2.90 -14.20
N GLY A 145 6.87 1.58 -14.29
CA GLY A 145 6.54 0.66 -13.20
C GLY A 145 7.79 0.14 -12.51
N LEU A 146 7.77 0.10 -11.18
CA LEU A 146 8.74 -0.59 -10.34
C LEU A 146 8.07 -1.86 -9.81
N TRP A 147 8.51 -3.02 -10.27
CA TRP A 147 8.01 -4.29 -9.79
C TRP A 147 8.82 -4.76 -8.59
N GLY A 148 8.19 -4.73 -7.41
CA GLY A 148 8.82 -5.08 -6.13
C GLY A 148 7.95 -4.74 -4.92
N ASN A 149 8.42 -5.11 -3.73
CA ASN A 149 7.81 -4.72 -2.46
C ASN A 149 8.33 -3.37 -1.96
N PHE A 150 7.77 -2.87 -0.85
CA PHE A 150 8.18 -1.57 -0.28
C PHE A 150 9.65 -1.53 0.11
N GLN A 151 10.20 -2.59 0.70
CA GLN A 151 11.60 -2.66 1.10
C GLN A 151 12.55 -2.59 -0.11
N GLN A 152 12.17 -3.20 -1.23
CA GLN A 152 12.89 -3.10 -2.50
C GLN A 152 12.79 -1.67 -3.06
N GLY A 153 11.60 -1.05 -2.99
CA GLY A 153 11.39 0.35 -3.33
C GLY A 153 12.29 1.29 -2.52
N ASP A 154 12.36 1.10 -1.19
CA ASP A 154 13.20 1.90 -0.29
C ASP A 154 14.68 1.89 -0.72
N ARG A 155 15.20 0.75 -1.17
CA ARG A 155 16.57 0.65 -1.71
C ARG A 155 16.72 1.29 -3.08
N PHE A 156 15.64 1.46 -3.84
CA PHE A 156 15.68 1.91 -5.22
C PHE A 156 15.44 3.42 -5.37
N PHE A 157 14.67 4.06 -4.49
CA PHE A 157 14.21 5.45 -4.66
C PHE A 157 15.33 6.49 -4.81
N HIS A 158 16.54 6.23 -4.32
CA HIS A 158 17.69 7.11 -4.49
C HIS A 158 18.15 7.24 -5.96
N ASN A 159 17.74 6.31 -6.84
CA ASN A 159 18.04 6.35 -8.27
C ASN A 159 17.07 7.26 -9.05
N ILE A 160 15.96 7.68 -8.43
CA ILE A 160 14.94 8.51 -9.05
C ILE A 160 15.31 9.99 -8.88
N PRO A 161 15.53 10.76 -9.96
CA PRO A 161 16.00 12.13 -9.89
C PRO A 161 14.86 13.13 -9.65
N GLY A 162 15.29 14.36 -9.31
CA GLY A 162 14.42 15.52 -9.16
C GLY A 162 13.61 15.52 -7.86
N PRO A 163 12.82 16.58 -7.60
CA PRO A 163 11.89 16.60 -6.49
C PRO A 163 10.82 15.50 -6.62
N ARG A 164 10.64 14.74 -5.54
CA ARG A 164 9.76 13.58 -5.48
C ARG A 164 8.53 13.88 -4.63
N VAL A 165 7.37 13.62 -5.21
CA VAL A 165 6.08 13.56 -4.50
C VAL A 165 5.77 12.08 -4.31
N PHE A 166 6.13 11.54 -3.15
CA PHE A 166 5.75 10.19 -2.78
C PHE A 166 4.26 10.17 -2.42
N LEU A 167 3.53 9.19 -2.93
CA LEU A 167 2.12 8.98 -2.62
C LEU A 167 1.99 7.65 -1.88
N SER A 168 1.41 7.67 -0.68
CA SER A 168 0.92 6.48 0.03
C SER A 168 -0.56 6.68 0.37
N PRO A 169 -1.44 6.65 -0.65
CA PRO A 169 -2.86 6.82 -0.44
C PRO A 169 -3.51 5.56 0.17
N GLY A 170 -4.79 5.62 0.50
CA GLY A 170 -5.57 4.43 0.83
C GLY A 170 -5.24 3.79 2.18
N SER A 171 -4.69 4.57 3.13
CA SER A 171 -4.44 4.11 4.49
C SER A 171 -3.41 2.98 4.57
N ILE A 172 -2.31 3.08 3.81
CA ILE A 172 -1.24 2.07 3.75
C ILE A 172 -0.08 2.42 4.71
N PHE A 173 0.38 3.67 4.72
CA PHE A 173 1.62 4.07 5.39
C PHE A 173 1.64 3.77 6.90
N TYR A 174 0.56 4.08 7.62
CA TYR A 174 0.45 3.85 9.06
C TYR A 174 -0.34 2.59 9.42
N ASN A 175 -0.53 1.68 8.44
CA ASN A 175 -1.24 0.43 8.61
C ASN A 175 -0.34 -0.69 9.16
N ALA A 176 0.25 -0.43 10.32
CA ALA A 176 1.16 -1.35 10.98
C ALA A 176 1.13 -1.15 12.51
N PRO A 177 1.75 -2.04 13.30
CA PRO A 177 2.06 -1.79 14.71
C PRO A 177 2.88 -0.51 14.92
N ASP A 178 2.87 0.02 16.14
CA ASP A 178 3.46 1.33 16.49
C ASP A 178 4.95 1.45 16.15
N ASN A 179 5.73 0.41 16.46
CA ASN A 179 7.16 0.36 16.15
C ASN A 179 7.41 0.39 14.64
N MET A 180 6.63 -0.35 13.86
CA MET A 180 6.75 -0.36 12.40
C MET A 180 6.36 0.99 11.76
N CYS A 181 5.38 1.69 12.33
CA CYS A 181 5.06 3.07 11.92
C CYS A 181 6.24 4.03 12.20
N VAL A 182 6.92 3.86 13.33
CA VAL A 182 8.15 4.61 13.64
C VAL A 182 9.25 4.30 12.63
N ASP A 183 9.51 3.02 12.35
CA ASP A 183 10.54 2.59 11.41
C ASP A 183 10.26 3.16 10.00
N ARG A 184 9.00 3.10 9.55
CA ARG A 184 8.58 3.66 8.26
C ARG A 184 8.75 5.18 8.20
N CYS A 185 8.49 5.90 9.28
CA CYS A 185 8.80 7.34 9.38
C CYS A 185 10.31 7.61 9.30
N VAL A 186 11.15 6.77 9.91
CA VAL A 186 12.62 6.89 9.85
C VAL A 186 13.13 6.65 8.42
N GLU A 187 12.61 5.62 7.76
CA GLU A 187 12.91 5.32 6.34
C GLU A 187 12.57 6.53 5.46
N PHE A 188 11.35 7.07 5.57
CA PHE A 188 10.94 8.22 4.77
C PHE A 188 11.67 9.51 5.13
N LYS A 189 12.11 9.69 6.37
CA LYS A 189 13.00 10.81 6.69
C LYS A 189 14.28 10.79 5.86
N ASN A 190 14.86 9.61 5.64
CA ASN A 190 16.05 9.48 4.81
C ASN A 190 15.73 9.74 3.33
N HIS A 191 14.60 9.23 2.83
CA HIS A 191 14.18 9.49 1.45
C HIS A 191 13.92 10.97 1.19
N LEU A 192 13.22 11.65 2.10
CA LEU A 192 12.89 13.07 1.99
C LEU A 192 14.08 14.01 2.21
N ALA A 193 15.22 13.51 2.69
CA ALA A 193 16.40 14.33 2.96
C ALA A 193 17.16 14.74 1.68
N SER A 194 16.89 14.08 0.53
CA SER A 194 17.64 14.36 -0.71
C SER A 194 17.30 15.71 -1.33
N SER A 195 16.14 16.28 -1.03
CA SER A 195 15.70 17.58 -1.54
C SER A 195 14.73 18.25 -0.57
N PRO A 196 14.84 19.57 -0.36
CA PRO A 196 13.91 20.30 0.51
C PRO A 196 12.47 20.34 -0.03
N TYR A 197 12.27 19.97 -1.30
CA TYR A 197 10.99 19.94 -1.99
C TYR A 197 10.40 18.55 -2.10
N ASP A 198 11.12 17.52 -1.61
CA ASP A 198 10.54 16.18 -1.51
C ASP A 198 9.43 16.21 -0.46
N CYS A 199 8.33 15.54 -0.77
CA CYS A 199 7.24 15.37 0.17
C CYS A 199 6.63 13.98 0.04
N LEU A 200 6.03 13.54 1.14
CA LEU A 200 5.21 12.35 1.20
C LEU A 200 3.77 12.76 1.47
N ILE A 201 2.88 12.34 0.58
CA ILE A 201 1.44 12.48 0.73
C ILE A 201 0.90 11.16 1.28
N VAL A 202 0.25 11.21 2.44
CA VAL A 202 -0.32 10.04 3.10
C VAL A 202 -1.83 10.19 3.21
N GLY A 203 -2.55 9.19 2.72
CA GLY A 203 -3.93 8.97 3.11
C GLY A 203 -4.00 8.10 4.35
N GLN A 204 -4.81 8.47 5.35
CA GLN A 204 -5.12 7.56 6.45
C GLN A 204 -6.60 7.63 6.82
N ASP A 205 -7.18 6.45 6.99
CA ASP A 205 -8.48 6.29 7.60
C ASP A 205 -8.33 6.08 9.10
N GLY A 206 -8.94 6.99 9.86
CA GLY A 206 -8.92 7.03 11.33
C GLY A 206 -10.29 7.42 11.87
N PRO A 207 -11.28 6.51 11.80
CA PRO A 207 -12.63 6.78 12.26
C PRO A 207 -12.67 7.03 13.78
N SER A 208 -13.50 7.97 14.19
CA SER A 208 -13.98 8.08 15.57
C SER A 208 -14.79 6.86 15.98
N ALA A 209 -15.15 6.77 17.26
CA ALA A 209 -16.07 5.73 17.74
C ALA A 209 -17.41 5.75 16.96
N THR A 210 -17.93 6.91 16.59
CA THR A 210 -19.18 7.03 15.83
C THR A 210 -19.00 6.66 14.35
N GLU A 211 -17.84 6.92 13.75
CA GLU A 211 -17.50 6.56 12.35
C GLU A 211 -17.07 5.07 12.21
N SER A 212 -16.76 4.40 13.32
CA SER A 212 -16.21 3.04 13.35
C SER A 212 -17.17 1.97 12.82
N THR A 213 -18.49 2.18 12.98
CA THR A 213 -19.51 1.23 12.54
C THR A 213 -19.51 1.10 11.01
N ASP A 214 -19.45 2.22 10.28
CA ASP A 214 -19.45 2.19 8.82
C ASP A 214 -18.11 1.69 8.27
N SER A 215 -17.02 2.00 8.97
CA SER A 215 -15.70 1.42 8.68
C SER A 215 -15.69 -0.10 8.83
N HIS A 216 -16.40 -0.64 9.83
CA HIS A 216 -16.56 -2.08 10.02
C HIS A 216 -17.46 -2.70 8.95
N LYS A 217 -18.61 -2.09 8.66
CA LYS A 217 -19.55 -2.57 7.61
C LYS A 217 -18.90 -2.63 6.23
N ALA A 218 -17.96 -1.74 5.92
CA ALA A 218 -17.28 -1.69 4.63
C ALA A 218 -16.59 -3.03 4.28
N TYR A 219 -16.25 -3.85 5.27
CA TYR A 219 -15.62 -5.16 5.09
C TYR A 219 -16.60 -6.32 4.86
N GLY A 220 -17.91 -6.08 4.98
CA GLY A 220 -18.96 -7.10 4.91
C GLY A 220 -19.58 -7.31 3.53
N THR A 221 -18.95 -6.86 2.45
CA THR A 221 -19.53 -6.93 1.10
C THR A 221 -19.21 -8.24 0.38
N LYS A 222 -19.93 -8.52 -0.71
CA LYS A 222 -19.68 -9.70 -1.57
C LYS A 222 -18.28 -9.66 -2.20
N GLU A 223 -17.77 -8.48 -2.51
CA GLU A 223 -16.44 -8.26 -3.08
C GLU A 223 -15.35 -8.63 -2.07
N TYR A 224 -15.50 -8.20 -0.80
CA TYR A 224 -14.61 -8.62 0.28
C TYR A 224 -14.68 -10.13 0.52
N HIS A 225 -15.86 -10.75 0.45
CA HIS A 225 -15.98 -12.20 0.57
C HIS A 225 -15.23 -12.96 -0.55
N ALA A 226 -15.34 -12.50 -1.79
CA ALA A 226 -14.58 -13.06 -2.91
C ALA A 226 -13.07 -12.86 -2.75
N PHE A 227 -12.65 -11.68 -2.28
CA PHE A 227 -11.25 -11.38 -1.99
C PHE A 227 -10.68 -12.28 -0.89
N PHE A 228 -11.37 -12.45 0.23
CA PHE A 228 -10.89 -13.31 1.32
C PHE A 228 -10.94 -14.80 0.99
N THR A 229 -11.90 -15.24 0.20
CA THR A 229 -11.90 -16.62 -0.33
C THR A 229 -10.64 -16.87 -1.16
N THR A 230 -10.27 -15.91 -2.02
CA THR A 230 -9.06 -16.00 -2.86
C THR A 230 -7.78 -15.90 -2.04
N TYR A 231 -7.78 -15.08 -0.99
CA TYR A 231 -6.69 -14.99 -0.03
C TYR A 231 -6.46 -16.34 0.68
N LEU A 232 -7.51 -16.95 1.25
CA LEU A 232 -7.42 -18.24 1.93
C LEU A 232 -7.03 -19.37 0.97
N ALA A 233 -7.55 -19.36 -0.26
CA ALA A 233 -7.08 -20.28 -1.31
C ALA A 233 -5.59 -20.08 -1.63
N GLY A 234 -5.11 -18.85 -1.61
CA GLY A 234 -3.69 -18.50 -1.72
C GLY A 234 -2.87 -19.09 -0.58
N ILE A 235 -3.29 -18.86 0.67
CA ILE A 235 -2.67 -19.45 1.86
C ILE A 235 -2.57 -20.97 1.75
N GLN A 236 -3.66 -21.64 1.37
CA GLN A 236 -3.66 -23.10 1.15
C GLN A 236 -2.65 -23.53 0.08
N ARG A 237 -2.59 -22.82 -1.05
CA ARG A 237 -1.65 -23.12 -2.14
C ARG A 237 -0.20 -23.01 -1.68
N HIS A 238 0.14 -21.97 -0.92
CA HIS A 238 1.49 -21.77 -0.40
C HIS A 238 1.86 -22.81 0.67
N ALA A 239 0.89 -23.25 1.47
CA ALA A 239 1.08 -24.29 2.48
C ALA A 239 1.04 -25.73 1.93
N GLY A 240 0.60 -25.92 0.68
CA GLY A 240 0.34 -27.23 0.10
C GLY A 240 -0.86 -27.95 0.72
N ILE A 241 -1.85 -27.19 1.21
CA ILE A 241 -3.13 -27.71 1.69
C ILE A 241 -4.04 -28.00 0.49
N VAL A 242 -4.63 -29.20 0.45
CA VAL A 242 -5.61 -29.60 -0.56
C VAL A 242 -7.00 -29.63 0.08
N ALA A 243 -7.72 -28.51 -0.02
CA ALA A 243 -9.09 -28.38 0.47
C ALA A 243 -9.84 -27.27 -0.28
N ASP A 244 -11.18 -27.32 -0.26
CA ASP A 244 -12.02 -26.22 -0.74
C ASP A 244 -11.99 -25.08 0.29
N ALA A 245 -11.43 -23.92 -0.09
CA ALA A 245 -11.26 -22.79 0.82
C ALA A 245 -12.59 -22.27 1.39
N THR A 246 -13.70 -22.41 0.65
CA THR A 246 -15.03 -21.97 1.11
C THR A 246 -15.62 -22.87 2.19
N LYS A 247 -15.12 -24.10 2.29
CA LYS A 247 -15.57 -25.10 3.27
C LYS A 247 -14.58 -25.28 4.41
N ALA A 248 -13.30 -25.15 4.12
CA ALA A 248 -12.20 -25.40 5.06
C ALA A 248 -12.01 -24.29 6.09
N TRP A 249 -12.55 -23.11 5.82
CA TRP A 249 -12.37 -21.92 6.64
C TRP A 249 -13.70 -21.20 6.84
N THR A 250 -13.92 -20.72 8.06
CA THR A 250 -14.84 -19.63 8.33
C THR A 250 -14.04 -18.44 8.83
N TYR A 251 -14.61 -17.24 8.73
CA TYR A 251 -13.99 -16.08 9.33
C TYR A 251 -15.03 -15.09 9.84
N GLU A 252 -14.65 -14.35 10.87
CA GLU A 252 -15.46 -13.27 11.42
C GLU A 252 -14.63 -12.00 11.56
N SER A 253 -15.27 -10.86 11.26
CA SER A 253 -14.64 -9.57 11.41
C SER A 253 -14.54 -9.19 12.88
N LYS A 254 -13.36 -8.73 13.31
CA LYS A 254 -13.05 -8.33 14.68
C LYS A 254 -12.43 -6.93 14.70
N MET A 255 -12.61 -6.28 15.85
CA MET A 255 -11.92 -5.04 16.17
C MET A 255 -11.23 -5.24 17.53
N ASN A 256 -9.94 -4.93 17.60
CA ASN A 256 -9.19 -4.84 18.86
C ASN A 256 -8.52 -3.47 18.93
N ALA A 257 -9.05 -2.60 19.79
CA ALA A 257 -8.68 -1.19 19.85
C ALA A 257 -8.72 -0.52 18.46
N SER A 258 -7.56 -0.15 17.91
CA SER A 258 -7.41 0.47 16.58
C SER A 258 -7.22 -0.53 15.45
N MET A 259 -7.09 -1.83 15.73
CA MET A 259 -6.84 -2.85 14.70
C MET A 259 -8.13 -3.57 14.33
N HIS A 260 -8.58 -3.35 13.11
CA HIS A 260 -9.54 -4.23 12.44
C HIS A 260 -8.80 -5.46 11.91
N TYR A 261 -9.38 -6.64 12.05
CA TYR A 261 -8.81 -7.87 11.50
C TYR A 261 -9.93 -8.90 11.30
N PHE A 262 -9.57 -10.06 10.77
CA PHE A 262 -10.49 -11.19 10.73
C PHE A 262 -9.90 -12.37 11.48
N LYS A 263 -10.71 -12.92 12.38
CA LYS A 263 -10.42 -14.20 13.00
C LYS A 263 -10.88 -15.29 12.04
N VAL A 264 -9.97 -16.16 11.63
CA VAL A 264 -10.21 -17.27 10.72
C VAL A 264 -10.18 -18.56 11.51
N THR A 265 -11.17 -19.43 11.32
CA THR A 265 -11.24 -20.72 12.02
C THR A 265 -11.21 -21.85 11.00
N ALA A 266 -10.29 -22.80 11.19
CA ALA A 266 -10.28 -24.05 10.43
C ALA A 266 -11.53 -24.88 10.78
N THR A 267 -12.30 -25.30 9.80
CA THR A 267 -13.53 -26.10 10.04
C THR A 267 -13.26 -27.60 10.06
N GLN A 268 -12.10 -28.00 9.54
CA GLN A 268 -11.70 -29.39 9.37
C GLN A 268 -10.19 -29.54 9.56
N LYS A 269 -9.75 -30.76 9.81
CA LYS A 269 -8.33 -31.10 9.84
C LYS A 269 -7.71 -30.93 8.46
N MET A 270 -6.58 -30.25 8.37
CA MET A 270 -5.80 -30.05 7.15
C MET A 270 -4.32 -30.34 7.39
N VAL A 271 -3.59 -30.63 6.30
CA VAL A 271 -2.16 -30.90 6.34
C VAL A 271 -1.42 -29.89 5.47
N CYS A 272 -0.50 -29.16 6.06
CA CYS A 272 0.42 -28.27 5.36
C CYS A 272 1.61 -29.09 4.83
N THR A 273 1.47 -29.66 3.63
CA THR A 273 2.50 -30.56 3.05
C THR A 273 3.84 -29.87 2.78
N ARG A 274 3.86 -28.54 2.68
CA ARG A 274 5.08 -27.75 2.49
C ARG A 274 5.77 -27.33 3.80
N TYR A 275 5.15 -27.60 4.95
CA TYR A 275 5.65 -27.21 6.27
C TYR A 275 5.78 -28.44 7.18
N ASP A 276 6.63 -29.39 6.80
CA ASP A 276 6.89 -30.63 7.55
C ASP A 276 5.62 -31.42 7.92
N ASN A 277 4.63 -31.40 7.02
CA ASN A 277 3.31 -31.98 7.24
C ASN A 277 2.60 -31.47 8.52
N PHE A 278 2.83 -30.21 8.88
CA PHE A 278 2.15 -29.55 9.99
C PHE A 278 0.62 -29.75 9.89
N ILE A 279 0.02 -30.14 11.01
CA ILE A 279 -1.41 -30.47 11.07
C ILE A 279 -2.17 -29.28 11.63
N VAL A 280 -3.04 -28.70 10.82
CA VAL A 280 -4.06 -27.75 11.28
C VAL A 280 -5.24 -28.57 11.80
N GLN A 281 -5.60 -28.39 13.07
CA GLN A 281 -6.75 -29.06 13.65
C GLN A 281 -8.05 -28.30 13.32
N ALA A 282 -9.17 -29.01 13.28
CA ALA A 282 -10.46 -28.36 13.26
C ALA A 282 -10.64 -27.51 14.53
N GLY A 283 -11.17 -26.30 14.38
CA GLY A 283 -11.32 -25.33 15.45
C GLY A 283 -10.09 -24.43 15.70
N THR A 284 -8.94 -24.67 15.06
CA THR A 284 -7.78 -23.79 15.21
C THR A 284 -8.10 -22.40 14.63
N GLU A 285 -7.77 -21.36 15.41
CA GLU A 285 -8.02 -19.97 15.06
C GLU A 285 -6.73 -19.26 14.63
N TYR A 286 -6.83 -18.38 13.63
CA TYR A 286 -5.76 -17.57 13.08
C TYR A 286 -6.22 -16.13 12.91
N THR A 287 -5.26 -15.20 12.81
CA THR A 287 -5.52 -13.79 12.48
C THR A 287 -5.15 -13.54 11.04
N MET A 288 -6.08 -12.96 10.26
CA MET A 288 -5.81 -12.52 8.89
C MET A 288 -6.12 -11.04 8.68
N PHE A 289 -5.41 -10.46 7.72
CA PHE A 289 -5.68 -9.15 7.14
C PHE A 289 -5.81 -8.01 8.18
N PRO A 290 -4.81 -7.83 9.06
CA PRO A 290 -4.88 -6.74 10.02
C PRO A 290 -4.84 -5.37 9.32
N SER A 291 -5.64 -4.45 9.84
CA SER A 291 -5.75 -3.08 9.41
C SER A 291 -5.80 -2.12 10.60
N TRP A 292 -4.74 -1.35 10.80
CA TRP A 292 -4.64 -0.35 11.85
C TRP A 292 -5.28 0.97 11.42
N LYS A 293 -6.16 1.47 12.28
CA LYS A 293 -6.91 2.71 12.13
C LYS A 293 -6.36 3.73 13.10
N ARG A 294 -5.73 4.78 12.58
CA ARG A 294 -5.03 5.78 13.40
C ARG A 294 -5.61 7.16 13.24
N GLY A 295 -5.83 7.81 14.36
CA GLY A 295 -6.32 9.17 14.42
C GLY A 295 -5.24 10.20 14.10
N GLU A 296 -5.67 11.42 13.80
CA GLU A 296 -4.78 12.54 13.46
C GLU A 296 -3.74 12.84 14.55
N THR A 297 -4.16 12.92 15.81
CA THR A 297 -3.26 13.21 16.95
C THR A 297 -2.10 12.21 17.03
N GLU A 298 -2.40 10.93 16.82
CA GLU A 298 -1.44 9.84 16.88
C GLU A 298 -0.44 9.91 15.73
N ILE A 299 -0.92 10.12 14.50
CA ILE A 299 -0.09 10.28 13.30
C ILE A 299 0.83 11.50 13.43
N HIS A 300 0.29 12.64 13.88
CA HIS A 300 1.09 13.84 14.12
C HIS A 300 2.17 13.58 15.15
N LYS A 301 1.84 12.89 16.25
CA LYS A 301 2.78 12.56 17.32
C LYS A 301 3.92 11.68 16.82
N VAL A 302 3.63 10.57 16.12
CA VAL A 302 4.66 9.65 15.64
C VAL A 302 5.56 10.32 14.60
N THR A 303 4.99 11.07 13.65
CA THR A 303 5.75 11.75 12.59
C THR A 303 6.67 12.82 13.15
N LYS A 304 6.15 13.69 14.03
CA LYS A 304 6.93 14.79 14.63
C LYS A 304 8.05 14.28 15.53
N LYS A 305 7.85 13.15 16.22
CA LYS A 305 8.87 12.50 17.05
C LYS A 305 10.13 12.13 16.26
N ILE A 306 9.98 11.77 14.98
CA ILE A 306 11.11 11.41 14.09
C ILE A 306 11.80 12.66 13.51
N GLY A 307 11.25 13.85 13.76
CA GLY A 307 11.79 15.10 13.25
C GLY A 307 11.33 15.43 11.84
N LEU A 308 10.17 14.91 11.42
CA LEU A 308 9.49 15.32 10.20
C LEU A 308 8.45 16.40 10.49
N ASN A 309 8.22 17.28 9.51
CA ASN A 309 7.08 18.19 9.50
C ASN A 309 5.87 17.45 8.94
N ILE A 310 4.70 17.71 9.51
CA ILE A 310 3.44 17.14 9.06
C ILE A 310 2.32 18.17 9.17
N LYS A 311 1.51 18.25 8.11
CA LYS A 311 0.31 19.07 8.05
C LYS A 311 -0.85 18.24 7.51
N THR A 312 -2.01 18.39 8.12
CA THR A 312 -3.27 17.85 7.60
C THR A 312 -3.74 18.72 6.44
N LEU A 313 -3.93 18.09 5.29
CA LEU A 313 -4.42 18.73 4.06
C LEU A 313 -5.95 18.80 4.04
N GLY A 314 -6.62 17.79 4.62
CA GLY A 314 -8.07 17.76 4.76
C GLY A 314 -8.56 16.52 5.50
N LYS A 315 -9.83 16.58 5.92
CA LYS A 315 -10.62 15.45 6.48
C LYS A 315 -11.92 15.36 5.69
N SER A 316 -12.36 14.15 5.37
CA SER A 316 -13.71 13.92 4.85
C SER A 316 -14.77 14.33 5.89
N PRO A 317 -15.87 15.00 5.49
CA PRO A 317 -16.92 15.39 6.41
C PRO A 317 -17.58 14.20 7.12
N ASN A 318 -17.72 13.06 6.43
CA ASN A 318 -18.57 11.95 6.87
C ASN A 318 -17.77 10.68 7.21
N SER A 319 -16.45 10.73 7.20
CA SER A 319 -15.61 9.57 7.52
C SER A 319 -14.32 9.97 8.22
N GLY A 320 -13.61 8.94 8.71
CA GLY A 320 -12.29 9.07 9.30
C GLY A 320 -11.18 9.41 8.30
N MET A 321 -11.48 9.47 7.00
CA MET A 321 -10.49 9.65 5.96
C MET A 321 -9.86 11.04 6.00
N ARG A 322 -8.53 11.08 6.03
CA ARG A 322 -7.71 12.30 6.03
C ARG A 322 -6.56 12.16 5.05
N GLN A 323 -6.07 13.30 4.60
CA GLN A 323 -4.81 13.37 3.87
C GLN A 323 -3.81 14.26 4.61
N TYR A 324 -2.55 13.87 4.60
CA TYR A 324 -1.43 14.61 5.20
C TYR A 324 -0.35 14.85 4.16
N ILE A 325 0.35 15.97 4.31
CA ILE A 325 1.65 16.21 3.69
C ILE A 325 2.72 16.09 4.77
N ILE A 326 3.76 15.33 4.49
CA ILE A 326 4.93 15.10 5.33
C ILE A 326 6.16 15.61 4.58
N GLN A 327 6.98 16.40 5.26
CA GLN A 327 8.13 17.10 4.68
C GLN A 327 9.33 17.05 5.64
N PRO A 328 10.56 17.22 5.13
CA PRO A 328 11.73 17.38 5.99
C PRO A 328 11.57 18.62 6.91
N LYS A 329 12.21 18.58 8.09
CA LYS A 329 12.44 19.78 8.90
C LYS A 329 13.66 20.51 8.35
N HIS A 330 13.46 21.76 7.96
CA HIS A 330 14.53 22.70 7.61
C HIS A 330 14.78 23.63 8.79
#